data_AF-A0A6I5ZSB4-F1
#
_entry.id   AF-A0A6I5ZSB4-F1
#
_cell.length_a   1.000
_cell.length_b   1.000
_cell.length_c   1.000
_cell.angle_alpha   90.00
_cell.angle_beta   90.00
_cell.angle_gamma   90.00
#
_symmetry.space_group_name_H-M   'P 1'
#
loop_
_entity.id
_entity.type
_entity.pdbx_description
1 polymer ?
#
loop_
_entity_poly.entity_id
_entity_poly.type
_entity_poly.pdbx_seq_one_letter_code
_entity_poly.pdbx_strand_id
1 'polypeptide(L)' 'MEIHRRVIAATGGEYSIRDKNLLESAFMAPLATFGGKDLYPDILTKVAALLYYMV' A
#
# COMPACT_ATOMS: atom_id res chain seq x y z
N MET A 1 -6.77 4.94 5.74
CA MET A 1 -8.04 4.32 6.18
C MET A 1 -9.27 4.95 5.56
N GLU A 2 -9.27 6.25 5.26
CA GLU A 2 -10.44 6.91 4.66
C GLU A 2 -10.86 6.33 3.29
N ILE A 3 -9.89 6.06 2.40
CA ILE A 3 -10.18 5.44 1.10
C ILE A 3 -10.82 4.06 1.29
N HIS A 4 -10.26 3.22 2.17
CA HIS A 4 -10.80 1.90 2.47
C HIS A 4 -12.23 1.95 3.00
N ARG A 5 -12.53 2.88 3.93
CA ARG A 5 -13.90 3.11 4.43
C ARG A 5 -14.85 3.54 3.32
N ARG A 6 -14.42 4.46 2.44
CA ARG A 6 -15.23 4.92 1.30
C ARG A 6 -15.53 3.78 0.32
N VAL A 7 -14.56 2.91 0.05
CA VAL A 7 -14.76 1.74 -0.81
C VAL A 7 -15.76 0.78 -0.16
N ILE A 8 -15.57 0.40 1.11
CA ILE A 8 -16.51 -0.48 1.83
C ILE A 8 -17.92 0.13 1.88
N ALA A 9 -18.03 1.44 2.14
CA ALA A 9 -19.32 2.12 2.15
C ALA A 9 -20.04 2.07 0.78
N ALA A 10 -19.28 2.03 -0.33
CA ALA A 10 -19.84 1.99 -1.68
C ALA A 10 -20.07 0.56 -2.21
N THR A 11 -19.23 -0.42 -1.85
CA THR A 11 -19.25 -1.79 -2.41
C THR A 11 -19.76 -2.85 -1.44
N GLY A 12 -19.94 -2.51 -0.16
CA GLY A 12 -20.05 -3.49 0.91
C GLY A 12 -18.70 -4.14 1.23
N GLY A 13 -18.62 -4.82 2.39
CA GLY A 13 -17.41 -5.47 2.87
C GLY A 13 -17.24 -5.34 4.39
N GLU A 14 -16.20 -5.98 4.92
CA GLU A 14 -15.88 -5.91 6.35
C GLU A 14 -14.91 -4.75 6.62
N TYR A 15 -15.20 -3.94 7.65
CA TYR A 15 -14.32 -2.84 8.09
C TYR A 15 -13.05 -3.31 8.80
N SER A 16 -12.92 -4.61 9.05
CA SER A 16 -11.78 -5.21 9.74
C SER A 16 -10.56 -5.30 8.82
N ILE A 17 -9.40 -4.92 9.34
CA ILE A 17 -8.13 -5.18 8.67
C ILE A 17 -7.71 -6.60 9.03
N ARG A 18 -7.54 -7.46 8.02
CA ARG A 18 -7.10 -8.84 8.22
C ARG A 18 -5.75 -8.93 8.93
N ASP A 19 -4.78 -8.13 8.50
CA ASP A 19 -3.47 -8.03 9.12
C ASP A 19 -2.92 -6.61 8.95
N LYS A 20 -2.79 -5.89 10.06
CA LYS A 20 -2.32 -4.50 10.06
C LYS A 20 -0.82 -4.41 9.77
N ASN A 21 -0.04 -5.38 10.22
CA ASN A 21 1.41 -5.39 10.00
C ASN A 21 1.73 -5.64 8.52
N LEU A 22 0.96 -6.53 7.88
CA LEU A 22 1.08 -6.77 6.45
C LEU A 22 0.73 -5.51 5.64
N LEU A 23 -0.34 -4.80 6.03
CA LEU A 23 -0.73 -3.55 5.39
C LEU A 23 0.35 -2.46 5.53
N GLU A 24 0.93 -2.32 6.73
CA GLU A 24 2.01 -1.37 6.98
C GLU A 24 3.27 -1.73 6.17
N SER A 25 3.60 -3.02 6.06
CA SER A 25 4.72 -3.49 5.24
C SER A 25 4.52 -3.18 3.75
N ALA A 26 3.34 -3.46 3.22
CA ALA A 26 2.97 -3.15 1.83
C ALA A 26 3.07 -1.63 1.55
N PHE A 27 2.69 -0.79 2.51
CA PHE A 27 2.80 0.66 2.37
C PHE A 27 4.25 1.18 2.47
N MET A 28 5.10 0.51 3.24
CA MET A 28 6.52 0.89 3.37
C MET A 28 7.37 0.40 2.18
N ALA A 29 6.94 -0.64 1.46
CA ALA A 29 7.72 -1.24 0.38
C ALA A 29 8.10 -0.25 -0.75
N PRO A 30 7.22 0.65 -1.24
CA PRO A 30 7.56 1.67 -2.24
C PRO A 30 8.54 2.75 -1.74
N LEU A 31 8.78 2.81 -0.43
CA LEU A 31 9.72 3.73 0.21
C LEU A 31 11.04 3.06 0.57
N ALA A 32 11.19 1.79 0.21
CA ALA A 32 12.39 1.04 0.51
C ALA A 32 13.62 1.64 -0.20
N THR A 33 14.75 1.62 0.51
CA THR A 33 16.04 2.03 -0.05
C THR A 33 17.04 0.88 0.06
N PHE A 34 17.93 0.74 -0.92
CA PHE A 34 19.02 -0.21 -0.88
C PHE A 34 20.36 0.50 -1.15
N GLY A 35 21.32 0.32 -0.24
CA GLY A 35 22.62 1.00 -0.35
C GLY A 35 22.50 2.54 -0.38
N GLY A 36 21.51 3.10 0.33
CA GLY A 36 21.24 4.54 0.36
C GLY A 36 20.56 5.11 -0.90
N LYS A 37 20.18 4.26 -1.86
CA LYS A 37 19.44 4.66 -3.06
C LYS A 37 17.98 4.23 -2.95
N ASP A 38 17.08 5.10 -3.38
CA ASP A 38 15.65 4.78 -3.50
C ASP A 38 15.48 3.65 -4.53
N LEU A 39 14.80 2.57 -4.13
CA LEU A 39 14.50 1.44 -5.02
C LEU A 39 13.47 1.82 -6.09
N TYR A 40 12.65 2.83 -5.82
CA TYR A 40 11.57 3.30 -6.69
C TYR A 40 11.71 4.81 -6.89
N PRO A 41 12.68 5.28 -7.68
CA PRO A 41 13.07 6.69 -7.70
C PRO A 41 12.02 7.64 -8.30
N ASP A 42 11.08 7.14 -9.09
CA ASP A 42 10.04 7.92 -9.76
C ASP A 42 8.64 7.57 -9.27
N ILE A 43 7.69 8.50 -9.50
CA ILE A 43 6.33 8.34 -9.00
C ILE A 43 5.62 7.13 -9.63
N LEU A 44 5.92 6.77 -10.88
CA LEU A 44 5.28 5.64 -11.54
C LEU A 44 5.78 4.32 -10.95
N THR A 45 7.08 4.20 -10.68
CA THR A 45 7.63 2.99 -10.03
C THR A 45 7.15 2.84 -8.59
N LYS A 46 6.99 3.94 -7.83
CA LYS A 46 6.38 3.88 -6.49
C LYS A 46 4.92 3.42 -6.53
N VAL A 47 4.13 3.95 -7.48
CA VAL A 47 2.73 3.56 -7.65
C VAL A 47 2.61 2.11 -8.09
N ALA A 48 3.45 1.66 -9.03
CA ALA A 48 3.48 0.27 -9.48
C ALA A 48 3.81 -0.70 -8.34
N ALA A 49 4.82 -0.37 -7.52
CA ALA A 49 5.17 -1.15 -6.34
C ALA A 49 4.01 -1.22 -5.33
N LEU A 50 3.37 -0.08 -5.05
CA LEU A 50 2.24 -0.02 -4.12
C LEU A 50 1.09 -0.92 -4.59
N LEU A 51 0.74 -0.86 -5.87
CA LEU A 51 -0.32 -1.71 -6.44
C LEU A 51 0.05 -3.19 -6.38
N TYR A 52 1.31 -3.54 -6.63
CA TYR A 52 1.77 -4.93 -6.55
C TYR A 52 1.61 -5.52 -5.14
N TYR A 53 1.91 -4.75 -4.08
CA TYR A 53 1.80 -5.22 -2.69
C TYR A 53 0.39 -5.12 -2.10
N MET A 54 -0.54 -4.44 -2.76
CA MET A 54 -1.94 -4.29 -2.31
C MET A 54 -2.94 -5.21 -3.03
N VAL A 55 -2.45 -6.13 -3.88
CA VAL A 55 -3.22 -7.25 -4.44
C VAL A 55 -3.39 -8.34 -3.40
#